data_AF-A0A0D0CX46-F1
#
_entry.id   AF-A0A0D0CX46-F1
#
_cell.length_a   1.000
_cell.length_b   1.000
_cell.length_c   1.000
_cell.angle_alpha   90.00
_cell.angle_beta   90.00
_cell.angle_gamma   90.00
#
_symmetry.space_group_name_H-M   'P 1'
#
loop_
_entity.id
_entity.type
_entity.pdbx_description
1 polymer ?
#
loop_
_entity_poly.entity_id
_entity_poly.type
_entity_poly.pdbx_seq_one_letter_code
_entity_poly.pdbx_strand_id
1 'polypeptide(L)'
;MAYVIKEEDVPASFYVNSDQTQVVYAQGSSLTWTKRGAKQVMTIGKDEKWAFTTVVLVSCSGKLLLLQLIYQGSTTKSCPVNSTML
;
A
#
# COMPACT_ATOMS: atom_id res chain seq x y z
N MET A 1 15.70 3.76 -24.82
CA MET A 1 15.38 4.74 -23.75
C MET A 1 16.50 5.76 -23.52
N ALA A 2 17.71 5.36 -23.10
CA ALA A 2 18.77 6.32 -22.73
C ALA A 2 19.19 7.30 -23.83
N TYR A 3 19.20 6.87 -25.10
CA TYR A 3 19.49 7.73 -26.25
C TYR A 3 18.48 8.88 -26.38
N VAL A 4 17.17 8.58 -26.38
CA VAL A 4 16.10 9.59 -26.51
C VAL A 4 16.11 10.58 -25.35
N ILE A 5 16.39 10.10 -24.14
CA ILE A 5 16.50 10.96 -22.94
C ILE A 5 17.62 12.00 -23.11
N LYS A 6 18.76 11.58 -23.68
CA LYS A 6 19.91 12.46 -23.92
C LYS A 6 19.66 13.45 -25.06
N GLU A 7 19.09 12.98 -26.17
CA GLU A 7 18.91 13.82 -27.36
C GLU A 7 17.77 14.84 -27.21
N GLU A 8 16.73 14.53 -26.44
CA GLU A 8 15.56 15.39 -26.22
C GLU A 8 15.63 16.22 -24.92
N ASP A 9 16.78 16.20 -24.21
CA ASP A 9 17.02 16.87 -22.93
C ASP A 9 15.85 16.72 -21.92
N VAL A 10 15.38 15.48 -21.78
CA VAL A 10 14.14 15.19 -21.03
C VAL A 10 14.34 15.59 -19.56
N PRO A 11 13.48 16.44 -18.98
CA PRO A 11 13.61 16.85 -17.58
C PRO A 11 13.58 15.69 -16.58
N ALA A 12 14.39 15.80 -15.51
CA ALA A 12 14.46 14.79 -14.45
C ALA A 12 13.12 14.51 -13.73
N SER A 13 12.16 15.44 -13.82
CA SER A 13 10.79 15.23 -13.32
C SER A 13 10.03 14.14 -14.07
N PHE A 14 10.42 13.81 -15.29
CA PHE A 14 9.76 12.78 -16.11
C PHE A 14 10.43 11.41 -16.04
N TYR A 15 11.58 11.30 -15.37
CA TYR A 15 12.17 10.00 -15.04
C TYR A 15 11.42 9.43 -13.84
N VAL A 16 10.39 8.64 -14.09
CA VAL A 16 9.55 8.07 -13.03
C VAL A 16 9.90 6.60 -12.83
N ASN A 17 10.25 6.25 -11.60
CA ASN A 17 10.29 4.86 -11.18
C ASN A 17 8.97 4.52 -10.49
N SER A 18 8.44 3.34 -10.80
CA SER A 18 7.23 2.82 -10.19
C SER A 18 7.49 1.42 -9.68
N ASP A 19 7.13 1.16 -8.43
CA ASP A 19 7.21 -0.18 -7.84
C ASP A 19 5.92 -0.51 -7.09
N GLN A 20 5.63 -1.81 -7.00
CA GLN A 20 4.48 -2.36 -6.30
C GLN A 20 4.95 -3.17 -5.10
N THR A 21 4.45 -2.82 -3.92
CA THR A 21 4.75 -3.54 -2.67
C THR A 21 3.49 -3.94 -1.91
N GLN A 22 3.55 -5.09 -1.25
CA GLN A 22 2.50 -5.54 -0.34
C GLN A 22 2.73 -4.91 1.03
N VAL A 23 1.74 -4.17 1.52
CA VAL A 23 1.75 -3.61 2.86
C VAL A 23 0.90 -4.49 3.76
N VAL A 24 1.54 -5.12 4.75
CA VAL A 24 0.88 -5.94 5.76
C VAL A 24 0.47 -5.05 6.93
N TYR A 25 -0.77 -5.17 7.39
CA TYR A 25 -1.23 -4.56 8.63
C TYR A 25 -0.59 -5.28 9.81
N ALA A 26 0.55 -4.76 10.27
CA ALA A 26 1.18 -5.25 11.48
C ALA A 26 0.60 -4.50 12.69
N GLN A 27 0.01 -5.24 13.61
CA GLN A 27 -0.30 -4.69 14.92
C GLN A 27 1.03 -4.46 15.66
N GLY A 28 1.40 -3.19 15.90
CA GLY A 28 2.65 -2.81 16.58
C GLY A 28 2.69 -3.14 18.07
N SER A 29 1.65 -3.79 18.61
CA SER A 29 1.56 -4.20 20.01
C SER A 29 1.23 -5.68 20.12
N SER A 30 1.69 -6.32 21.20
CA SER A 30 1.35 -7.71 21.54
C SER A 30 0.03 -7.83 22.32
N LEU A 31 -0.86 -6.84 22.24
CA LEU A 31 -2.08 -6.74 23.02
C LEU A 31 -3.30 -6.85 22.10
N THR A 32 -4.05 -7.94 22.17
CA THR A 32 -5.28 -8.15 21.39
C THR A 32 -6.48 -8.35 22.31
N TRP A 33 -7.70 -8.17 21.80
CA TRP A 33 -8.94 -8.34 22.55
C TRP A 33 -9.60 -9.66 22.19
N THR A 34 -10.01 -10.42 23.22
CA THR A 34 -10.80 -11.65 23.05
C THR A 34 -11.83 -11.79 24.18
N LYS A 35 -12.78 -12.72 24.01
CA LYS A 35 -13.77 -13.03 25.06
C LYS A 35 -13.07 -13.60 26.29
N ARG A 36 -13.51 -13.20 27.48
CA ARG A 36 -13.01 -13.75 28.75
C ARG A 36 -13.20 -15.27 28.78
N GLY A 37 -12.14 -16.01 29.10
CA GLY A 37 -12.14 -17.48 29.11
C GLY A 37 -11.76 -18.15 27.78
N ALA A 38 -11.39 -17.38 26.75
CA ALA A 38 -10.87 -17.95 25.50
C ALA A 38 -9.54 -18.69 25.73
N LYS A 39 -9.43 -19.92 25.24
CA LYS A 39 -8.20 -20.75 25.32
C LYS A 39 -7.16 -20.36 24.27
N GLN A 40 -7.60 -19.81 23.13
CA GLN A 40 -6.75 -19.34 22.06
C GLN A 40 -7.07 -17.88 21.77
N VAL A 41 -6.03 -17.05 21.72
CA VAL A 41 -6.13 -15.61 21.47
C VAL A 41 -5.46 -15.32 20.14
N MET A 42 -6.26 -15.01 19.13
CA MET A 42 -5.77 -14.64 17.80
C MET A 42 -5.35 -13.17 17.78
N THR A 43 -4.25 -12.87 17.10
CA THR A 43 -3.75 -11.50 16.91
C THR A 43 -3.85 -11.11 15.44
N ILE A 44 -4.53 -9.97 15.18
CA ILE A 44 -4.65 -9.40 13.83
C ILE A 44 -3.24 -9.00 13.35
N GLY A 45 -2.88 -9.38 12.12
CA GLY A 45 -1.55 -9.11 11.56
C GLY A 45 -0.48 -10.15 11.90
N LYS A 46 -0.69 -11.02 12.89
CA LYS A 46 0.21 -12.14 13.22
C LYS A 46 -0.37 -13.48 12.80
N ASP A 47 -1.61 -13.77 13.21
CA ASP A 47 -2.31 -15.01 12.87
C ASP A 47 -3.22 -14.82 11.65
N GLU A 48 -3.80 -13.63 11.48
CA GLU A 48 -4.63 -13.26 10.33
C GLU A 48 -3.90 -12.19 9.51
N LYS A 49 -3.46 -12.55 8.29
CA LYS A 49 -2.72 -11.65 7.40
C LYS A 49 -3.66 -10.75 6.63
N TRP A 50 -3.77 -9.50 7.07
CA TRP A 50 -4.42 -8.45 6.28
C TRP A 50 -3.35 -7.67 5.54
N ALA A 51 -3.53 -7.49 4.24
CA ALA A 51 -2.60 -6.74 3.43
C ALA A 51 -3.32 -6.01 2.30
N PHE A 52 -2.74 -4.91 1.85
CA PHE A 52 -3.14 -4.20 0.64
C PHE A 52 -1.92 -3.99 -0.24
N THR A 53 -2.19 -3.71 -1.52
CA THR A 53 -1.13 -3.44 -2.48
C THR A 53 -0.96 -1.93 -2.60
N THR A 54 0.28 -1.45 -2.46
CA THR A 54 0.64 -0.06 -2.71
C THR A 54 1.49 0.02 -3.96
N VAL A 55 1.10 0.89 -4.88
CA VAL A 55 1.93 1.29 -6.01
C VAL A 55 2.49 2.68 -5.71
N VAL A 56 3.81 2.80 -5.71
CA VAL A 56 4.53 4.04 -5.40
C VAL A 56 5.21 4.55 -6.66
N LEU A 57 4.97 5.82 -7.01
CA LEU A 57 5.63 6.47 -8.14
C LEU A 57 6.52 7.61 -7.64
N VAL A 58 7.83 7.49 -7.89
CA VAL A 58 8.84 8.49 -7.50
C VAL A 58 9.57 8.98 -8.74
N SER A 59 9.60 10.30 -8.92
CA SER A 59 10.42 10.93 -9.97
C SER A 59 11.88 11.05 -9.54
N CYS A 60 12.81 11.06 -10.50
CA CYS A 60 14.23 11.32 -10.24
C CYS A 60 14.48 12.72 -9.65
N SER A 61 13.52 13.65 -9.77
CA SER A 61 13.55 14.93 -9.06
C SER A 61 13.28 14.82 -7.54
N GLY A 62 13.02 13.61 -7.03
CA GLY A 62 12.71 13.34 -5.62
C GLY A 62 11.24 13.55 -5.24
N LYS A 63 10.38 13.91 -6.20
CA LYS A 63 8.94 14.10 -5.95
C LYS A 63 8.20 12.77 -6.00
N LEU A 64 7.41 12.50 -4.96
CA LEU A 64 6.37 11.48 -4.97
C LEU A 64 5.20 12.01 -5.84
N LEU A 65 4.91 11.32 -6.94
CA LEU A 65 3.93 11.79 -7.92
C LEU A 65 2.52 11.29 -7.64
N LEU A 66 2.40 10.01 -7.29
CA LEU A 66 1.13 9.39 -6.95
C LEU A 66 1.38 8.14 -6.11
N LEU A 67 0.49 7.91 -5.15
CA LEU A 67 0.43 6.68 -4.37
C LEU A 67 -0.95 6.06 -4.60
N GLN A 68 -0.98 4.87 -5.19
CA GLN A 68 -2.22 4.14 -5.42
C GLN A 68 -2.34 3.02 -4.39
N LEU A 69 -3.44 3.02 -3.64
CA LEU A 69 -3.76 1.97 -2.69
C LEU A 69 -4.83 1.06 -3.28
N ILE A 70 -4.49 -0.20 -3.47
CA ILE A 70 -5.37 -1.21 -4.03
C ILE A 70 -5.81 -2.14 -2.90
N TYR A 71 -7.09 -2.02 -2.54
CA TYR A 71 -7.75 -2.86 -1.55
C TYR A 71 -8.60 -3.92 -2.24
N GLN A 72 -8.31 -5.19 -1.97
CA GLN A 72 -9.11 -6.31 -2.44
C GLN A 72 -9.35 -7.25 -1.27
N GLY A 73 -10.60 -7.34 -0.82
CA GLY A 73 -10.99 -8.18 0.30
C GLY A 73 -12.32 -8.87 0.04
N SER A 74 -12.54 -10.01 0.70
CA SER A 74 -13.72 -10.85 0.47
C SER A 74 -15.01 -10.28 1.07
N THR A 75 -14.91 -9.30 1.97
CA THR A 75 -16.08 -8.67 2.60
C THR A 75 -16.16 -7.18 2.26
N THR A 76 -17.36 -6.61 2.27
CA THR A 76 -17.55 -5.16 2.09
C THR A 76 -16.79 -4.35 3.15
N LYS A 77 -16.57 -4.92 4.35
CA LYS A 77 -15.83 -4.28 5.44
C LYS A 77 -14.31 -4.30 5.25
N SER A 78 -13.78 -5.18 4.40
CA SER A 78 -12.34 -5.27 4.11
C SER A 78 -11.87 -4.31 3.01
N CYS A 79 -12.80 -3.62 2.35
CA CYS A 79 -12.50 -2.59 1.36
C CYS A 79 -12.95 -1.22 1.89
N PRO A 80 -12.29 -0.11 1.48
CA PRO A 80 -12.79 1.22 1.78
C PRO A 80 -14.22 1.37 1.25
N VAL A 81 -15.04 2.14 1.97
CA VAL A 81 -16.38 2.50 1.51
C VAL A 81 -16.26 3.24 0.19
N ASN A 82 -17.14 2.90 -0.76
CA ASN A 82 -17.18 3.59 -2.04
C ASN A 82 -17.66 5.04 -1.79
N SER A 83 -16.71 5.96 -1.57
CA SER A 83 -17.01 7.39 -1.50
C SER A 83 -17.15 7.88 -2.92
N THR A 84 -18.30 7.60 -3.53
CA THR A 84 -18.79 8.42 -4.65
C THR A 84 -19.38 9.69 -4.04
N MET A 85 -18.50 10.63 -3.67
CA MET A 85 -18.81 12.05 -3.56
C MET A 85 -17.62 12.82 -4.12
N LEU A 86 -17.64 13.00 -5.44
CA LEU A 86 -17.12 14.17 -6.14
C LEU A 86 -18.21 14.62 -7.11
#